data_AF-D3SGR4-F1
#
_entry.id   AF-D3SGR4-F1
#
_cell.length_a   1.000
_cell.length_b   1.000
_cell.length_c   1.000
_cell.angle_alpha   90.00
_cell.angle_beta   90.00
_cell.angle_gamma   90.00
#
_symmetry.space_group_name_H-M   'P 1'
#
loop_
_entity.id
_entity.type
_entity.pdbx_description
1 polymer ?
#
loop_
_entity_poly.entity_id
_entity_poly.type
_entity_poly.pdbx_seq_one_letter_code
_entity_poly.pdbx_strand_id
1 'polypeptide(L)'
;MEENEQVDANGLRKTPVRPSLIEGKRIAGVEANMVIANVTITLAAVLGLYWYWWIGLSWVTHKLLKHIYKKDRDVRKVYIAYARQADRYEAWPRINQKHSHRPKGWGRGMLC
;
A
#
# COMPACT_ATOMS: atom_id res chain seq x y z
N MET A 1 16.08 41.42 -18.17
CA MET A 1 14.66 41.62 -17.87
C MET A 1 13.93 40.46 -18.53
N GLU A 2 13.77 39.36 -17.81
CA GLU A 2 12.97 38.21 -18.25
C GLU A 2 11.53 38.46 -17.82
N GLU A 3 10.65 38.54 -18.82
CA GLU A 3 9.22 38.78 -18.66
C GLU A 3 8.58 37.49 -18.12
N ASN A 4 8.12 37.53 -16.86
CA ASN A 4 7.37 36.43 -16.25
C ASN A 4 5.98 36.39 -16.90
N GLU A 5 5.84 35.56 -17.93
CA GLU A 5 4.58 35.25 -18.60
C GLU A 5 3.63 34.58 -17.60
N GLN A 6 2.65 35.35 -17.10
CA GLN A 6 1.63 34.85 -16.19
C GLN A 6 0.68 33.93 -16.96
N VAL A 7 0.83 32.61 -16.76
CA VAL A 7 -0.05 31.60 -17.35
C VAL A 7 -1.47 31.74 -16.78
N ASP A 8 -2.40 32.25 -17.60
CA ASP A 8 -3.82 32.36 -17.26
C ASP A 8 -4.46 30.96 -17.12
N ALA A 9 -4.89 30.64 -15.90
CA ALA A 9 -5.49 29.36 -15.55
C ALA A 9 -6.79 29.05 -16.35
N ASN A 10 -7.44 30.07 -16.92
CA ASN A 10 -8.67 29.89 -17.70
C ASN A 10 -8.43 29.41 -19.14
N GLY A 11 -7.24 29.62 -19.69
CA GLY A 11 -6.84 29.11 -21.02
C GLY A 11 -6.34 27.66 -21.01
N LEU A 12 -6.15 27.06 -19.83
CA LEU A 12 -5.62 25.71 -19.70
C LEU A 12 -6.65 24.63 -20.07
N ARG A 13 -6.20 23.63 -20.83
CA ARG A 13 -7.01 22.46 -21.23
C ARG A 13 -7.50 21.71 -19.99
N LYS A 14 -8.81 21.79 -19.70
CA LYS A 14 -9.47 21.00 -18.65
C LYS A 14 -9.76 19.59 -19.18
N THR A 15 -9.00 18.59 -18.71
CA THR A 15 -9.26 17.18 -19.03
C THR A 15 -9.83 16.47 -17.80
N PRO A 16 -10.98 15.79 -17.90
CA PRO A 16 -11.55 15.08 -16.75
C PRO A 16 -10.63 13.92 -16.35
N VAL A 17 -10.08 13.99 -15.15
CA VAL A 17 -9.28 12.91 -14.57
C VAL A 17 -10.21 11.79 -14.11
N ARG A 18 -10.16 10.64 -14.78
CA ARG A 18 -10.93 9.46 -14.38
C ARG A 18 -10.13 8.67 -13.34
N PRO A 19 -10.64 8.49 -12.11
CA PRO A 19 -9.91 7.76 -11.06
C PRO A 19 -9.57 6.32 -11.46
N SER A 20 -10.37 5.72 -12.35
CA SER A 20 -10.11 4.39 -12.92
C SER A 20 -8.80 4.27 -13.72
N LEU A 21 -8.23 5.38 -14.19
CA LEU A 21 -6.98 5.39 -14.95
C LEU A 21 -5.72 5.51 -14.06
N ILE A 22 -5.89 6.03 -12.84
CA ILE A 22 -4.78 6.26 -11.90
C ILE A 22 -4.68 5.10 -10.90
N GLU A 23 -5.82 4.51 -10.55
CA GLU A 23 -5.87 3.49 -9.52
C GLU A 23 -5.43 2.12 -9.99
N GLY A 24 -4.79 1.39 -9.06
CA GLY A 24 -4.49 -0.02 -9.26
C GLY A 24 -5.76 -0.87 -9.42
N LYS A 25 -5.60 -2.04 -10.05
CA LYS A 25 -6.67 -3.02 -10.29
C LYS A 25 -7.37 -3.41 -8.98
N ARG A 26 -8.69 -3.26 -8.94
CA ARG A 26 -9.55 -3.59 -7.79
C ARG A 26 -10.64 -4.56 -8.18
N ILE A 27 -11.05 -5.37 -7.21
CA ILE A 27 -12.17 -6.30 -7.32
C ILE A 27 -13.09 -6.02 -6.13
N ALA A 28 -14.37 -5.74 -6.41
CA ALA A 28 -15.40 -5.45 -5.41
C ALA A 28 -15.07 -4.33 -4.39
N GLY A 29 -14.19 -3.39 -4.77
CA GLY A 29 -13.77 -2.26 -3.92
C GLY A 29 -12.51 -2.51 -3.08
N VAL A 30 -11.88 -3.69 -3.22
CA VAL A 30 -10.62 -4.07 -2.55
C VAL A 30 -9.53 -4.27 -3.59
N GLU A 31 -8.26 -4.10 -3.23
CA GLU A 31 -7.12 -4.41 -4.11
C GLU A 31 -7.16 -5.87 -4.57
N ALA A 32 -6.97 -6.12 -5.87
CA ALA A 32 -7.10 -7.45 -6.47
C ALA A 32 -6.22 -8.51 -5.79
N ASN A 33 -4.98 -8.16 -5.44
CA ASN A 33 -4.04 -9.07 -4.78
C ASN A 33 -4.56 -9.60 -3.44
N MET A 34 -5.24 -8.75 -2.66
CA MET A 34 -5.79 -9.12 -1.36
C MET A 34 -7.02 -10.01 -1.49
N VAL A 35 -7.86 -9.76 -2.49
CA VAL A 35 -9.01 -10.63 -2.79
C VAL A 35 -8.53 -12.01 -3.23
N ILE A 36 -7.54 -12.06 -4.14
CA ILE A 36 -6.95 -13.32 -4.61
C ILE A 36 -6.37 -14.10 -3.43
N ALA A 37 -5.56 -13.46 -2.57
CA ALA A 37 -4.99 -14.11 -1.39
C ALA A 37 -6.06 -14.67 -0.44
N ASN A 38 -7.12 -13.91 -0.17
CA ASN A 38 -8.21 -14.38 0.69
C ASN A 38 -8.93 -15.59 0.06
N VAL A 39 -9.23 -15.53 -1.24
CA VAL A 39 -9.90 -16.61 -1.98
C VAL A 39 -9.02 -17.86 -2.07
N THR A 40 -7.72 -17.72 -2.33
CA THR A 40 -6.81 -18.88 -2.40
C THR A 40 -6.66 -19.58 -1.06
N ILE A 41 -6.52 -18.83 0.04
CA ILE A 41 -6.49 -19.40 1.40
C ILE A 41 -7.81 -20.11 1.71
N THR A 42 -8.94 -19.51 1.30
CA THR A 42 -10.26 -20.11 1.52
C THR A 42 -10.44 -21.41 0.75
N LEU A 43 -10.05 -21.43 -0.53
CA LEU A 43 -10.07 -22.64 -1.35
C LEU A 43 -9.16 -23.72 -0.78
N ALA A 44 -7.95 -23.37 -0.35
CA ALA A 44 -7.03 -24.32 0.26
C ALA A 44 -7.60 -24.93 1.56
N ALA A 45 -8.22 -24.12 2.42
CA ALA A 45 -8.84 -24.60 3.66
C ALA A 45 -10.08 -25.48 3.41
N VAL A 46 -10.94 -25.09 2.47
CA VAL A 46 -12.18 -25.82 2.18
C VAL A 46 -11.89 -27.12 1.42
N LEU A 47 -11.03 -27.10 0.40
CA LEU A 47 -10.73 -28.29 -0.40
C LEU A 47 -9.72 -29.23 0.29
N GLY A 48 -8.76 -28.66 1.01
CA GLY A 48 -7.71 -29.45 1.67
C GLY A 48 -8.13 -30.02 3.03
N LEU A 49 -8.82 -29.23 3.85
CA LEU A 49 -9.17 -29.60 5.23
C LEU A 49 -10.69 -29.81 5.44
N TYR A 50 -11.52 -29.60 4.42
CA TYR A 50 -12.99 -29.67 4.51
C TYR A 50 -13.59 -28.76 5.58
N TRP A 51 -12.89 -27.67 5.91
CA TRP A 51 -13.36 -26.68 6.89
C TRP A 51 -14.31 -25.67 6.24
N TYR A 52 -15.57 -26.08 6.04
CA TYR A 52 -16.58 -25.25 5.40
C TYR A 52 -16.87 -23.93 6.14
N TRP A 53 -16.65 -23.88 7.46
CA TRP A 53 -16.81 -22.66 8.25
C TRP A 53 -15.87 -21.52 7.80
N TRP A 54 -14.76 -21.87 7.13
CA TRP A 54 -13.80 -20.91 6.59
C TRP A 54 -14.40 -20.00 5.51
N ILE A 55 -15.48 -20.42 4.86
CA ILE A 55 -16.24 -19.57 3.91
C ILE A 55 -16.82 -18.36 4.65
N GLY A 56 -17.38 -18.56 5.85
CA GLY A 56 -17.90 -17.48 6.68
C GLY A 56 -16.79 -16.53 7.13
N LEU A 57 -15.66 -17.07 7.56
CA LEU A 57 -14.49 -16.27 7.94
C LEU A 57 -13.95 -15.44 6.78
N SER A 58 -13.87 -16.03 5.59
CA SER A 58 -13.47 -15.36 4.35
C SER A 58 -14.38 -14.19 4.02
N TRP A 59 -15.70 -14.37 4.17
CA TRP A 59 -16.68 -13.32 3.93
C TRP A 59 -16.54 -12.14 4.89
N VAL A 60 -16.39 -12.42 6.19
CA VAL A 60 -16.14 -11.40 7.22
C VAL A 60 -14.84 -10.65 6.92
N THR A 61 -13.77 -11.38 6.59
CA THR A 61 -12.47 -10.81 6.22
C THR A 61 -12.60 -9.89 5.02
N HIS A 62 -13.32 -10.30 3.97
CA HIS A 62 -13.56 -9.48 2.79
C HIS A 62 -14.36 -8.20 3.11
N LYS A 63 -15.37 -8.28 3.97
CA LYS A 63 -16.13 -7.09 4.43
C LYS A 63 -15.25 -6.11 5.20
N LEU A 64 -14.38 -6.62 6.07
CA LEU A 64 -13.42 -5.82 6.81
C LEU A 64 -12.43 -5.13 5.87
N LEU A 65 -11.87 -5.85 4.90
CA LEU A 65 -11.02 -5.25 3.88
C LEU A 65 -11.77 -4.17 3.10
N LYS A 66 -12.99 -4.44 2.65
CA LYS A 66 -13.81 -3.44 1.94
C LYS A 66 -14.03 -2.18 2.79
N HIS A 67 -14.20 -2.31 4.10
CA HIS A 67 -14.34 -1.16 5.00
C HIS A 67 -13.04 -0.34 5.08
N ILE A 68 -11.88 -0.99 5.20
CA ILE A 68 -10.58 -0.31 5.25
C ILE A 68 -10.32 0.42 3.92
N TYR A 69 -10.49 -0.26 2.78
CA TYR A 69 -10.26 0.31 1.45
C TYR A 69 -11.27 1.40 1.06
N LYS A 70 -12.39 1.53 1.79
CA LYS A 70 -13.33 2.65 1.63
C LYS A 70 -12.76 3.96 2.16
N LYS A 71 -11.95 3.91 3.24
CA LYS A 71 -11.34 5.10 3.85
C LYS A 71 -10.10 5.54 3.08
N ASP A 72 -9.20 4.60 2.83
CA ASP A 72 -7.97 4.86 2.06
C ASP A 72 -7.83 3.81 0.96
N ARG A 73 -7.76 4.32 -0.26
CA ARG A 73 -7.69 3.54 -1.47
C ARG A 73 -6.33 2.85 -1.62
N ASP A 74 -5.24 3.44 -1.14
CA ASP A 74 -3.87 2.93 -1.28
C ASP A 74 -3.27 2.47 0.06
N VAL A 75 -4.14 2.17 1.04
CA VAL A 75 -3.78 1.77 2.41
C VAL A 75 -2.66 0.72 2.47
N ARG A 76 -2.67 -0.29 1.59
CA ARG A 76 -1.64 -1.32 1.56
C ARG A 76 -0.28 -0.78 1.11
N LYS A 77 -0.25 0.04 0.05
CA LYS A 77 1.00 0.61 -0.46
C LYS A 77 1.61 1.54 0.59
N VAL A 78 0.77 2.38 1.19
CA VAL A 78 1.16 3.28 2.27
C VAL A 78 1.68 2.46 3.45
N TYR A 79 0.94 1.45 3.90
CA TYR A 79 1.38 0.56 4.98
C TYR A 79 2.70 -0.14 4.67
N ILE A 80 2.89 -0.69 3.46
CA ILE A 80 4.15 -1.35 3.08
C ILE A 80 5.29 -0.32 3.01
N ALA A 81 5.03 0.89 2.50
CA ALA A 81 6.01 1.96 2.48
C ALA A 81 6.44 2.31 3.90
N TYR A 82 5.48 2.52 4.81
CA TYR A 82 5.75 2.76 6.23
C TYR A 82 6.42 1.57 6.91
N ALA A 83 6.02 0.33 6.65
CA ALA A 83 6.65 -0.86 7.23
C ALA A 83 8.11 -1.02 6.75
N ARG A 84 8.39 -0.71 5.49
CA ARG A 84 9.76 -0.63 4.95
C ARG A 84 10.53 0.59 5.47
N GLN A 85 9.82 1.66 5.82
CA GLN A 85 10.37 2.91 6.34
C GLN A 85 10.46 2.95 7.86
N ALA A 86 9.85 2.02 8.60
CA ALA A 86 9.93 1.95 10.05
C ALA A 86 11.39 1.81 10.52
N ASP A 87 12.24 1.24 9.67
CA ASP A 87 13.68 1.18 9.88
C ASP A 87 14.44 2.37 9.23
N ARG A 88 13.79 3.21 8.41
CA ARG A 88 14.43 4.20 7.53
C ARG A 88 14.60 5.55 8.23
N TYR A 89 15.81 5.73 8.74
CA TYR A 89 16.42 6.95 9.27
C TYR A 89 15.97 7.39 10.65
N GLU A 90 16.27 6.56 11.64
CA GLU A 90 16.51 7.06 12.99
C GLU A 90 17.97 7.55 13.06
N ALA A 91 18.20 8.80 13.50
CA ALA A 91 19.56 9.33 13.63
C ALA A 91 20.40 8.50 14.61
N TRP A 92 19.72 7.87 15.57
CA TRP A 92 20.28 7.03 16.60
C TRP A 92 20.06 5.55 16.26
N PRO A 93 21.13 4.79 16.06
CA PRO A 93 21.07 3.36 15.77
C PRO A 93 20.65 2.59 17.02
N ARG A 94 19.84 1.54 16.82
CA ARG A 94 19.38 0.65 17.91
C ARG A 94 20.24 -0.61 17.94
N ILE A 95 20.57 -1.11 19.13
CA ILE A 95 21.38 -2.32 19.35
C ILE A 95 20.88 -3.54 18.54
N ASN A 96 19.57 -3.62 18.27
CA ASN A 96 18.94 -4.74 17.54
C ASN A 96 18.59 -4.41 16.08
N GLN A 97 19.12 -3.33 15.50
CA GLN A 97 18.77 -2.89 14.15
C GLN A 97 19.37 -3.82 13.08
N LYS A 98 18.53 -4.64 12.45
CA LYS A 98 18.94 -5.61 11.40
C LYS A 98 18.90 -5.03 9.98
N HIS A 99 18.20 -3.91 9.76
CA HIS A 99 17.93 -3.33 8.45
C HIS A 99 18.16 -1.80 8.44
N SER A 100 18.17 -1.20 7.25
CA SER A 100 18.32 0.25 7.05
C SER A 100 19.62 0.87 7.53
N HIS A 101 20.73 0.38 6.98
CA HIS A 101 22.02 1.04 7.12
C HIS A 101 21.94 2.51 6.69
N ARG A 102 22.70 3.37 7.38
CA ARG A 102 22.86 4.77 6.98
C ARG A 102 23.30 4.89 5.51
N PRO A 103 22.92 5.97 4.80
CA PRO A 103 23.37 6.24 3.44
C PRO A 103 24.90 6.19 3.32
N LYS A 104 25.40 5.87 2.12
CA LYS A 104 26.85 5.88 1.85
C LYS A 104 27.40 7.30 2.12
N GLY A 105 28.45 7.40 2.94
CA GLY A 105 29.02 8.68 3.38
C GLY A 105 28.57 9.16 4.77
N TRP A 106 27.61 8.50 5.41
CA TRP A 106 27.08 8.87 6.73
C TRP A 106 27.35 7.79 7.79
N GLY A 107 28.56 7.22 7.87
CA GLY A 107 28.87 6.25 8.94
C GLY A 107 28.16 4.90 8.80
N ARG A 108 27.98 4.43 7.56
CA ARG A 108 27.45 3.11 7.24
C ARG A 108 28.39 2.01 7.76
N GLY A 109 27.90 1.15 8.66
CA GLY A 109 28.66 0.00 9.18
C GLY A 109 29.56 0.28 10.39
N MET A 110 29.45 1.47 10.99
CA MET A 110 30.10 1.75 12.28
C MET A 110 29.34 1.05 13.42
N LEU A 111 30.08 0.62 14.46
CA LEU A 111 29.49 0.06 15.68
C LEU A 111 28.60 1.11 16.33
N CYS A 112 27.35 0.74 16.53
CA CYS A 112 26.42 1.54 17.28
C CYS A 112 25.45 0.63 18.03
#